data_AF-A0A843D268-F1
#
_entry.id   AF-A0A843D268-F1
#
_cell.length_a   1.000
_cell.length_b   1.000
_cell.length_c   1.000
_cell.angle_alpha   90.00
_cell.angle_beta   90.00
_cell.angle_gamma   90.00
#
_symmetry.space_group_name_H-M   'P 1'
#
loop_
_entity.id
_entity.type
_entity.pdbx_description
1 polymer ?
#
loop_
_entity_poly.entity_id
_entity_poly.type
_entity_poly.pdbx_seq_one_letter_code
_entity_poly.pdbx_strand_id
1 'polypeptide(L)'
;MSSDLEKEFEEYWTDRIPGLLEYSRIILNSNTDLSFILNIFLKDKGQCKIIDMGTGVGTLAIELALMGHEVHAMDNNPKMIDAARELANEFGVEVRFIEGDILDPDIPEQKYDVVVARNCLWNLTEPSKAYTSWKKLLKPGG
;
A
#
# COMPACT_ATOMS: atom_id res chain seq x y z
N MET A 1 -5.14 5.89 -19.89
CA MET A 1 -4.24 5.50 -20.99
C MET A 1 -5.10 4.93 -22.13
N SER A 2 -4.55 4.29 -23.17
CA SER A 2 -5.38 3.40 -23.99
C SER A 2 -5.76 2.17 -23.17
N SER A 3 -6.95 1.61 -23.43
CA SER A 3 -7.47 0.43 -22.70
C SER A 3 -6.55 -0.79 -22.77
N ASP A 4 -5.74 -0.88 -23.82
CA ASP A 4 -4.88 -2.03 -24.06
C ASP A 4 -3.63 -1.99 -23.19
N LEU A 5 -3.05 -0.80 -22.95
CA LEU A 5 -1.91 -0.63 -22.05
C LEU A 5 -2.29 -0.88 -20.59
N GLU A 6 -3.51 -0.55 -20.18
CA GLU A 6 -4.01 -0.80 -18.82
C GLU A 6 -4.17 -2.31 -18.57
N LYS A 7 -4.67 -3.06 -19.56
CA LYS A 7 -4.75 -4.52 -19.49
C LYS A 7 -3.38 -5.19 -19.48
N GLU A 8 -2.47 -4.77 -20.34
CA GLU A 8 -1.10 -5.29 -20.35
C GLU A 8 -0.39 -5.04 -19.01
N PHE A 9 -0.63 -3.87 -18.41
CA PHE A 9 -0.11 -3.55 -17.07
C PHE A 9 -0.73 -4.44 -15.99
N GLU A 10 -2.05 -4.64 -16.01
CA GLU A 10 -2.75 -5.52 -15.07
C GLU A 10 -2.23 -6.97 -15.17
N GLU A 11 -2.10 -7.51 -16.38
CA GLU A 11 -1.57 -8.85 -16.65
C GLU A 11 -0.12 -8.97 -16.18
N TYR A 12 0.73 -7.99 -16.52
CA TYR A 12 2.13 -7.96 -16.10
C TYR A 12 2.29 -8.09 -14.58
N TRP A 13 1.46 -7.39 -13.81
CA TRP A 13 1.49 -7.45 -12.35
C TRP A 13 0.86 -8.73 -11.82
N THR A 14 -0.23 -9.18 -12.43
CA THR A 14 -0.88 -10.46 -12.08
C THR A 14 0.11 -11.61 -12.12
N ASP A 15 0.91 -11.71 -13.18
CA ASP A 15 1.87 -12.81 -13.38
C ASP A 15 2.97 -12.85 -12.29
N ARG A 16 3.19 -11.73 -11.60
CA ARG A 16 4.20 -11.61 -10.54
C ARG A 16 3.69 -11.94 -9.16
N ILE A 17 2.38 -12.07 -8.97
CA ILE A 17 1.76 -12.33 -7.66
C ILE A 17 2.44 -13.51 -6.93
N PRO A 18 2.69 -14.68 -7.54
CA PRO A 18 3.31 -15.80 -6.82
C PRO A 18 4.67 -15.45 -6.21
N GLY A 19 5.56 -14.81 -6.99
CA GLY A 19 6.88 -14.42 -6.52
C GLY A 19 6.84 -13.26 -5.51
N LEU A 20 5.87 -12.34 -5.67
CA LEU A 20 5.63 -11.28 -4.70
C LEU A 20 5.18 -11.86 -3.37
N LEU A 21 4.23 -12.80 -3.36
CA LEU A 21 3.76 -13.47 -2.14
C LEU A 21 4.89 -14.23 -1.43
N GLU A 22 5.74 -14.95 -2.18
CA GLU A 22 6.93 -15.62 -1.62
C GLU A 22 7.86 -14.61 -0.95
N TYR A 23 8.20 -13.53 -1.66
CA TYR A 23 9.02 -12.45 -1.13
C TYR A 23 8.40 -11.79 0.11
N SER A 24 7.10 -11.50 0.08
CA SER A 24 6.37 -10.89 1.19
C SER A 24 6.40 -11.76 2.43
N ARG A 25 6.19 -13.07 2.31
CA ARG A 25 6.29 -14.00 3.44
C ARG A 25 7.68 -14.00 4.06
N ILE A 26 8.74 -13.93 3.25
CA ILE A 26 10.11 -13.84 3.76
C ILE A 26 10.28 -12.56 4.57
N ILE A 27 9.85 -11.42 4.02
CA ILE A 27 9.98 -10.12 4.69
C ILE A 27 9.19 -10.09 6.00
N LEU A 28 7.93 -10.53 5.99
CA LEU A 28 7.02 -10.45 7.14
C LEU A 28 7.37 -11.46 8.25
N ASN A 29 8.01 -12.59 7.92
CA ASN A 29 8.46 -13.57 8.93
C ASN A 29 9.87 -13.28 9.47
N SER A 30 10.55 -12.25 8.96
CA SER A 30 11.88 -11.87 9.45
C SER A 30 11.84 -10.50 10.12
N ASN A 31 12.67 -10.31 11.15
CA ASN A 31 12.93 -8.99 11.71
C ASN A 31 13.79 -8.20 10.71
N THR A 32 13.16 -7.70 9.65
CA THR A 32 13.83 -7.06 8.53
C THR A 32 14.16 -5.59 8.80
N ASP A 33 14.98 -5.03 7.90
CA ASP A 33 15.19 -3.60 7.77
C ASP A 33 13.87 -2.82 7.59
N LEU A 34 12.79 -3.45 7.10
CA LEU A 34 11.53 -2.74 6.86
C LEU A 34 10.90 -2.27 8.17
N SER A 35 10.76 -3.17 9.14
CA SER A 35 10.21 -2.85 10.47
C SER A 35 11.07 -1.79 11.18
N PHE A 36 12.39 -1.91 11.03
CA PHE A 36 13.34 -0.93 11.56
C PHE A 36 13.17 0.46 10.93
N ILE A 37 13.09 0.55 9.60
CA ILE A 37 12.88 1.82 8.88
C ILE A 37 11.55 2.44 9.28
N LEU A 38 10.47 1.66 9.31
CA LEU A 38 9.15 2.14 9.71
C LEU A 38 9.16 2.69 11.13
N ASN A 39 9.82 2.00 12.05
CA ASN A 39 9.94 2.43 13.43
C ASN A 39 10.71 3.77 13.56
N ILE A 40 11.70 4.05 12.70
CA ILE A 40 12.40 5.35 12.70
C ILE A 40 11.41 6.52 12.49
N PHE A 41 10.43 6.34 11.61
CA PHE A 41 9.46 7.39 11.27
C PHE A 41 8.22 7.42 12.17
N LEU A 42 7.85 6.27 12.76
CA LEU A 42 6.55 6.11 13.43
C LEU A 42 6.64 5.99 14.96
N LYS A 43 7.81 5.69 15.55
CA LYS A 43 7.97 5.41 16.98
C LYS A 43 7.33 6.44 17.93
N ASP A 44 7.37 7.72 17.57
CA ASP A 44 6.92 8.82 18.42
C ASP A 44 5.47 9.25 18.11
N LYS A 45 4.83 8.64 17.11
CA LYS A 45 3.48 9.01 16.67
C LYS A 45 2.35 8.20 17.33
N GLY A 46 2.68 7.16 18.11
CA GLY A 46 1.69 6.24 18.66
C GLY A 46 0.93 5.49 17.56
N GLN A 47 -0.31 5.09 17.83
CA GLN A 47 -1.16 4.47 16.80
C GLN A 47 -1.59 5.52 15.76
N CYS A 48 -1.15 5.35 14.51
CA CYS A 48 -1.55 6.18 13.37
C CYS A 48 -2.63 5.51 12.51
N LYS A 49 -3.39 6.33 11.78
CA LYS A 49 -4.17 5.90 10.63
C LYS A 49 -3.38 6.13 9.35
N ILE A 50 -3.06 5.06 8.63
CA ILE A 50 -2.10 5.07 7.52
C ILE A 50 -2.78 4.61 6.23
N ILE A 51 -2.41 5.20 5.10
CA ILE A 51 -2.75 4.67 3.77
C ILE A 51 -1.49 4.30 2.98
N ASP A 52 -1.46 3.06 2.48
CA ASP A 52 -0.43 2.54 1.57
C ASP A 52 -0.90 2.65 0.10
N MET A 53 -0.23 3.46 -0.71
CA MET A 53 -0.59 3.74 -2.09
C MET A 53 0.19 2.82 -3.05
N GLY A 54 -0.53 2.03 -3.83
CA GLY A 54 0.05 1.00 -4.72
C GLY A 54 0.57 -0.18 -3.91
N THR A 55 -0.30 -0.74 -3.06
CA THR A 55 0.08 -1.72 -2.03
C THR A 55 0.52 -3.08 -2.59
N GLY A 56 0.14 -3.40 -3.84
CA GLY A 56 0.38 -4.73 -4.43
C GLY A 56 -0.22 -5.84 -3.56
N VAL A 57 0.58 -6.86 -3.24
CA VAL A 57 0.18 -7.97 -2.34
C VAL A 57 0.18 -7.60 -0.86
N GLY A 58 0.30 -6.32 -0.50
CA GLY A 58 0.04 -5.84 0.87
C GLY A 58 1.22 -5.89 1.84
N THR A 59 2.45 -6.20 1.41
CA THR A 59 3.60 -6.39 2.32
C THR A 59 3.79 -5.25 3.31
N LEU A 60 3.79 -4.00 2.82
CA LEU A 60 4.00 -2.82 3.65
C LEU A 60 2.81 -2.57 4.57
N ALA A 61 1.58 -2.69 4.03
CA ALA A 61 0.36 -2.52 4.78
C ALA A 61 0.22 -3.54 5.93
N ILE A 62 0.57 -4.81 5.69
CA ILE A 62 0.54 -5.88 6.68
C ILE A 62 1.57 -5.63 7.78
N GLU A 63 2.80 -5.23 7.42
CA GLU A 63 3.84 -4.86 8.41
C GLU A 63 3.37 -3.73 9.33
N LEU A 64 2.78 -2.67 8.74
CA LEU A 64 2.24 -1.55 9.51
C LEU A 64 1.08 -1.97 10.44
N ALA A 65 0.24 -2.91 10.01
CA ALA A 65 -0.84 -3.45 10.83
C ALA A 65 -0.30 -4.34 11.96
N LEU A 66 0.76 -5.13 11.72
CA LEU A 66 1.48 -5.88 12.76
C LEU A 66 2.10 -4.96 13.82
N MET A 67 2.51 -3.75 13.42
CA MET A 67 2.98 -2.70 14.34
C MET A 67 1.85 -2.02 15.13
N GLY A 68 0.58 -2.39 14.89
CA GLY A 68 -0.60 -1.91 15.62
C GLY A 68 -1.26 -0.66 15.04
N HIS A 69 -0.92 -0.24 13.82
CA HIS A 69 -1.55 0.90 13.16
C HIS A 69 -2.92 0.56 12.54
N GLU A 70 -3.78 1.56 12.35
CA GLU A 70 -5.00 1.41 11.54
C GLU A 70 -4.62 1.60 10.07
N VAL A 71 -4.65 0.54 9.27
CA VAL A 71 -4.11 0.57 7.90
C VAL A 71 -5.20 0.43 6.85
N HIS A 72 -5.20 1.38 5.91
CA HIS A 72 -5.87 1.26 4.63
C HIS A 72 -4.81 1.04 3.54
N ALA A 73 -5.16 0.33 2.48
CA ALA A 73 -4.22 0.01 1.41
C ALA A 73 -4.94 0.04 0.07
N MET A 74 -4.37 0.71 -0.92
CA MET A 74 -4.98 0.91 -2.23
C MET A 74 -4.12 0.39 -3.36
N ASP A 75 -4.74 -0.31 -4.31
CA ASP A 75 -4.13 -0.72 -5.56
C ASP A 75 -5.21 -0.72 -6.67
N ASN A 76 -4.80 -0.53 -7.91
CA ASN A 76 -5.73 -0.51 -9.05
C ASN A 76 -5.91 -1.91 -9.66
N ASN A 77 -5.10 -2.90 -9.27
CA ASN A 77 -5.23 -4.27 -9.73
C ASN A 77 -6.07 -5.10 -8.73
N PRO A 78 -7.28 -5.55 -9.11
CA PRO A 78 -8.14 -6.31 -8.21
C PRO A 78 -7.50 -7.63 -7.73
N LYS A 79 -6.70 -8.28 -8.57
CA LYS A 79 -6.01 -9.53 -8.20
C LYS A 79 -4.90 -9.31 -7.17
N MET A 80 -4.25 -8.14 -7.19
CA MET A 80 -3.30 -7.76 -6.13
C MET A 80 -4.03 -7.61 -4.80
N ILE A 81 -5.18 -6.95 -4.81
CA ILE A 81 -5.99 -6.74 -3.62
C ILE A 81 -6.50 -8.06 -3.05
N ASP A 82 -6.93 -9.00 -3.88
CA ASP A 82 -7.35 -10.34 -3.41
C ASP A 82 -6.20 -11.11 -2.78
N ALA A 83 -5.03 -11.14 -3.44
CA ALA A 83 -3.83 -11.75 -2.88
C ALA A 83 -3.38 -11.08 -1.56
N ALA A 84 -3.51 -9.76 -1.45
CA ALA A 84 -3.20 -9.00 -0.25
C ALA A 84 -4.14 -9.33 0.91
N ARG A 85 -5.44 -9.52 0.64
CA ARG A 85 -6.43 -9.96 1.64
C ARG A 85 -6.09 -11.35 2.17
N GLU A 86 -5.76 -12.29 1.28
CA GLU A 86 -5.36 -13.64 1.69
C GLU A 86 -4.10 -13.61 2.56
N LEU A 87 -3.10 -12.82 2.17
CA LEU A 87 -1.87 -12.68 2.94
C LEU A 87 -2.12 -12.00 4.29
N ALA A 88 -2.93 -10.95 4.35
CA ALA A 88 -3.27 -10.31 5.63
C ALA A 88 -3.97 -11.28 6.60
N ASN A 89 -4.87 -12.13 6.07
CA ASN A 89 -5.52 -13.19 6.84
C ASN A 89 -4.50 -14.23 7.34
N GLU A 90 -3.51 -14.60 6.52
CA GLU A 90 -2.42 -15.51 6.90
C GLU A 90 -1.61 -14.97 8.10
N PHE A 91 -1.38 -13.66 8.15
CA PHE A 91 -0.66 -12.98 9.24
C PHE A 91 -1.57 -12.54 10.40
N GLY A 92 -2.88 -12.79 10.31
CA GLY A 92 -3.83 -12.50 11.39
C GLY A 92 -4.03 -11.00 11.66
N VAL A 93 -3.89 -10.14 10.64
CA VAL A 93 -4.08 -8.70 10.77
C VAL A 93 -5.24 -8.18 9.94
N GLU A 94 -5.82 -7.06 10.37
CA GLU A 94 -6.88 -6.37 9.64
C GLU A 94 -6.30 -5.19 8.86
N VAL A 95 -6.55 -5.17 7.55
CA VAL A 95 -6.20 -4.06 6.65
C VAL A 95 -7.41 -3.76 5.78
N ARG A 96 -7.78 -2.48 5.66
CA ARG A 96 -8.86 -2.05 4.76
C ARG A 96 -8.32 -1.87 3.34
N PHE A 97 -8.46 -2.91 2.53
CA PHE A 97 -8.09 -2.89 1.12
C PHE A 97 -9.13 -2.18 0.24
N ILE A 98 -8.66 -1.27 -0.62
CA ILE A 98 -9.47 -0.43 -1.50
C ILE A 98 -8.97 -0.62 -2.93
N GLU A 99 -9.85 -1.05 -3.83
CA GLU A 99 -9.56 -1.01 -5.26
C GLU A 99 -9.76 0.42 -5.77
N GLY A 100 -8.77 0.99 -6.47
CA GLY A 100 -8.92 2.31 -7.06
C GLY A 100 -7.65 2.89 -7.65
N ASP A 101 -7.82 3.97 -8.42
CA ASP A 101 -6.72 4.71 -9.02
C ASP A 101 -6.01 5.57 -7.96
N ILE A 102 -4.72 5.30 -7.77
CA ILE A 102 -3.88 6.07 -6.86
C ILE A 102 -3.53 7.45 -7.41
N LEU A 103 -3.71 7.76 -8.70
CA LEU A 103 -3.50 9.11 -9.24
C LEU A 103 -4.58 10.11 -8.78
N ASP A 104 -5.80 9.62 -8.59
CA ASP A 104 -6.97 10.41 -8.20
C ASP A 104 -7.91 9.60 -7.29
N PRO A 105 -7.47 9.30 -6.05
CA PRO A 105 -8.21 8.43 -5.16
C PRO A 105 -9.51 9.10 -4.68
N ASP A 106 -10.64 8.42 -4.82
CA ASP A 106 -11.93 8.83 -4.25
C ASP A 106 -11.95 8.59 -2.73
N ILE A 107 -11.19 9.41 -2.02
CA ILE A 107 -11.03 9.35 -0.57
C ILE A 107 -11.15 10.76 0.01
N PRO A 108 -11.92 10.95 1.11
CA PRO A 108 -12.00 12.25 1.76
C PRO A 108 -10.62 12.82 2.16
N GLU A 109 -10.47 14.12 1.99
CA GLU A 109 -9.29 14.88 2.42
C GLU A 109 -9.09 14.78 3.95
N GLN A 110 -7.86 15.02 4.40
CA GLN A 110 -7.49 15.11 5.82
C GLN A 110 -7.92 13.90 6.66
N LYS A 111 -7.76 12.69 6.11
CA LYS A 111 -8.20 11.44 6.72
C LYS A 111 -7.08 10.67 7.40
N TYR A 112 -5.84 10.78 6.92
CA TYR A 112 -4.72 9.94 7.38
C TYR A 112 -3.65 10.76 8.10
N ASP A 113 -3.00 10.12 9.07
CA ASP A 113 -1.85 10.67 9.76
C ASP A 113 -0.55 10.45 8.97
N VAL A 114 -0.53 9.43 8.08
CA VAL A 114 0.62 9.09 7.24
C VAL A 114 0.12 8.55 5.90
N VAL A 115 0.78 8.95 4.82
CA VAL A 115 0.69 8.31 3.50
C VAL A 115 2.03 7.66 3.20
N VAL A 116 2.02 6.37 2.86
CA VAL A 116 3.21 5.62 2.45
C VAL A 116 3.04 5.07 1.04
N ALA A 117 4.16 4.81 0.38
CA ALA A 117 4.20 4.15 -0.91
C ALA A 117 5.56 3.46 -1.03
N ARG A 118 5.57 2.19 -1.41
CA ARG A 118 6.80 1.44 -1.66
C ARG A 118 6.65 0.62 -2.92
N ASN A 119 7.69 0.65 -3.74
CA ASN A 119 7.78 -0.17 -4.94
C ASN A 119 6.69 0.05 -6.01
N CYS A 120 6.11 1.24 -6.07
CA CYS A 120 5.07 1.59 -7.06
C CYS A 120 5.36 2.87 -7.85
N LEU A 121 6.19 3.79 -7.31
CA LEU A 121 6.33 5.16 -7.82
C LEU A 121 6.84 5.25 -9.26
N TRP A 122 7.65 4.31 -9.72
CA TRP A 122 8.17 4.27 -11.09
C TRP A 122 7.10 3.93 -12.13
N ASN A 123 5.94 3.42 -11.72
CA ASN A 123 4.81 3.11 -12.61
C ASN A 123 3.85 4.29 -12.78
N LEU A 124 4.00 5.38 -12.01
CA LEU A 124 3.10 6.52 -12.07
C LEU A 124 3.30 7.28 -13.38
N THR A 125 2.24 7.36 -14.18
CA THR A 125 2.24 8.16 -15.42
C THR A 125 2.15 9.66 -15.15
N GLU A 126 1.52 10.05 -14.04
CA GLU A 126 1.40 11.45 -13.59
C GLU A 126 1.85 11.63 -12.12
N PRO A 127 3.15 11.50 -11.79
CA PRO A 127 3.62 11.53 -10.40
C PRO A 127 3.25 12.81 -9.64
N SER A 128 3.33 13.97 -10.31
CA SER A 128 2.97 15.25 -9.70
C SER A 128 1.48 15.32 -9.32
N LYS A 129 0.60 14.72 -10.13
CA LYS A 129 -0.83 14.63 -9.84
C LYS A 129 -1.06 13.73 -8.63
N ALA A 130 -0.45 12.54 -8.64
CA ALA A 130 -0.50 11.59 -7.53
C ALA A 130 -0.09 12.25 -6.20
N TYR A 131 1.11 12.84 -6.14
CA TYR A 131 1.60 13.48 -4.91
C TYR A 131 0.72 14.65 -4.45
N THR A 132 0.15 15.41 -5.39
CA THR A 132 -0.79 16.49 -5.05
C THR A 132 -2.06 15.93 -4.43
N SER A 133 -2.63 14.87 -4.99
CA SER A 133 -3.81 14.19 -4.47
C SER A 133 -3.52 13.55 -3.09
N TRP A 134 -2.40 12.85 -2.95
CA TRP A 134 -2.00 12.17 -1.71
C TRP A 134 -1.79 13.16 -0.57
N LYS A 135 -1.19 14.31 -0.87
CA LYS A 135 -0.99 15.37 0.13
C LYS A 135 -2.31 15.87 0.71
N LYS A 136 -3.39 15.92 -0.07
CA LYS A 136 -4.72 16.33 0.42
C LYS A 136 -5.32 15.29 1.38
N LEU A 137 -4.92 14.03 1.29
CA LEU A 137 -5.40 12.97 2.18
C LEU A 137 -4.83 13.10 3.61
N LEU A 138 -3.72 13.83 3.78
CA LEU A 138 -3.06 14.01 5.08
C LEU A 138 -3.83 15.00 5.96
N LYS A 139 -4.00 14.64 7.22
CA LYS A 139 -4.42 15.57 8.28
C LYS A 139 -3.37 16.68 8.46
N PRO A 140 -3.74 17.82 9.09
CA PRO A 140 -2.75 18.79 9.53
C PRO A 140 -1.68 18.13 10.42
N GLY A 141 -0.40 18.21 10.02
CA GLY A 141 0.73 17.61 10.74
C GLY A 141 1.05 16.15 10.37
N GLY A 142 0.34 15.59 9.39
CA GLY A 142 0.67 14.32 8.74
C GLY A 142 1.82 14.41 7.74
#